data_AF-A0A2G5CFX3-F1
#
_entry.id   AF-A0A2G5CFX3-F1
#
_cell.length_a   1.000
_cell.length_b   1.000
_cell.length_c   1.000
_cell.angle_alpha   90.00
_cell.angle_beta   90.00
_cell.angle_gamma   90.00
#
_symmetry.space_group_name_H-M   'P 1'
#
loop_
_entity.id
_entity.type
_entity.pdbx_description
1 polymer ?
#
loop_
_entity_poly.entity_id
_entity_poly.type
_entity_poly.pdbx_seq_one_letter_code
_entity_poly.pdbx_strand_id
1 'polypeptide(L)'
;MNSFDKAQVSIQQLAKILRQGIKTKKKEVLKKIYNWQYINCIDLWVKLISANIRDHDLQPFLYTIIQVINGVVCLFPGPRYLPLRLKCIQMLNQLSSSSGVFIPVSSLVLDALEFIGNNKQDEKLGKDFDVSAVLKVPKQWLKLKYFQEELVLSLIELLSVHFSQWSFHISFPDLATFPLMRLRKFHEKITAESLRRPVKRLIDQVQQNVDFLQKKRDDAAFSPKDLESIESFVQIGTSSGNLPFVQYYASVVRKSLPQGVPQKESTQEQIVSIKQQKEVLDKSPIVIVDEASSIDGSKRKKQRT
;
A
#
# COMPACT_ATOMS: atom_id res chain seq x y z
N MET A 1 -2.34 -21.58 28.36
CA MET A 1 -2.21 -20.46 27.40
C MET A 1 -2.93 -20.89 26.12
N ASN A 2 -4.07 -20.26 25.83
CA ASN A 2 -4.89 -20.63 24.67
C ASN A 2 -4.20 -20.17 23.36
N SER A 3 -4.68 -20.61 22.21
CA SER A 3 -4.05 -20.29 20.91
C SER A 3 -4.06 -18.79 20.59
N PHE A 4 -5.07 -18.05 21.06
CA PHE A 4 -5.18 -16.60 20.90
C PHE A 4 -4.09 -15.85 21.69
N ASP A 5 -3.84 -16.24 22.94
CA ASP A 5 -2.77 -15.67 23.77
C ASP A 5 -1.41 -15.85 23.10
N LYS A 6 -1.17 -17.01 22.48
CA LYS A 6 0.09 -17.31 21.76
C LYS A 6 0.24 -16.41 20.54
N ALA A 7 -0.84 -16.21 19.78
CA ALA A 7 -0.87 -15.29 18.65
C ALA A 7 -0.56 -13.86 19.07
N GLN A 8 -1.24 -13.39 20.13
CA GLN A 8 -1.04 -12.06 20.69
C GLN A 8 0.41 -11.84 21.12
N VAL A 9 1.00 -12.77 21.87
CA VAL A 9 2.41 -12.68 22.30
C VAL A 9 3.35 -12.64 21.10
N SER A 10 3.12 -13.45 20.07
CA SER A 10 3.94 -13.44 18.85
C SER A 10 3.91 -12.08 18.14
N ILE A 11 2.73 -11.50 17.92
CA ILE A 11 2.58 -10.21 17.24
C ILE A 11 3.20 -9.08 18.11
N GLN A 12 2.98 -9.13 19.42
CA GLN A 12 3.57 -8.18 20.36
C GLN A 12 5.11 -8.24 20.37
N GLN A 13 5.69 -9.43 20.21
CA GLN A 13 7.14 -9.59 20.09
C GLN A 13 7.68 -8.91 18.83
N LEU A 14 7.03 -9.07 17.67
CA LEU A 14 7.39 -8.35 16.44
C LEU A 14 7.36 -6.83 16.68
N ALA A 15 6.25 -6.33 17.21
CA ALA A 15 6.11 -4.91 17.53
C ALA A 15 7.18 -4.40 18.53
N LYS A 16 7.54 -5.20 19.54
CA LYS A 16 8.58 -4.85 20.52
C LYS A 16 9.96 -4.75 19.87
N ILE A 17 10.33 -5.71 19.01
CA ILE A 17 11.61 -5.68 18.28
C ILE A 17 11.67 -4.43 17.40
N LEU A 18 10.59 -4.12 16.67
CA LEU A 18 10.50 -2.94 15.83
C LEU A 18 10.63 -1.65 16.62
N ARG A 19 9.86 -1.48 17.71
CA ARG A 19 9.95 -0.31 18.60
C ARG A 19 11.36 -0.11 19.13
N GLN A 20 12.03 -1.19 19.51
CA GLN A 20 13.43 -1.13 19.94
C GLN A 20 14.37 -0.68 18.80
N GLY A 21 14.11 -1.13 17.58
CA GLY A 21 14.85 -0.72 16.37
C GLY A 21 14.68 0.77 16.08
N ILE A 22 13.45 1.27 16.14
CA ILE A 22 13.11 2.69 15.96
C ILE A 22 13.79 3.55 17.04
N LYS A 23 13.68 3.15 18.31
CA LYS A 23 14.22 3.91 19.45
C LYS A 23 15.75 3.96 19.46
N THR A 24 16.41 2.82 19.23
CA THR A 24 17.86 2.72 19.44
C THR A 24 18.68 2.89 18.18
N LYS A 25 18.13 2.57 17.00
CA LYS A 25 18.81 2.55 15.70
C LYS A 25 20.13 1.74 15.70
N LYS A 26 20.31 0.84 16.68
CA LYS A 26 21.51 -0.01 16.80
C LYS A 26 21.55 -1.02 15.67
N LYS A 27 22.72 -1.13 15.01
CA LYS A 27 22.93 -2.03 13.85
C LYS A 27 22.48 -3.47 14.12
N GLU A 28 22.71 -3.98 15.32
CA GLU A 28 22.31 -5.34 15.72
C GLU A 28 20.79 -5.54 15.71
N VAL A 29 20.02 -4.58 16.23
CA VAL A 29 18.56 -4.62 16.23
C VAL A 29 18.03 -4.44 14.82
N LEU A 30 18.62 -3.54 14.03
CA LEU A 30 18.26 -3.36 12.63
C LEU A 30 18.48 -4.64 11.81
N LYS A 31 19.55 -5.40 12.06
CA LYS A 31 19.79 -6.71 11.42
C LYS A 31 18.76 -7.77 11.79
N LYS A 32 18.13 -7.68 12.98
CA LYS A 32 17.04 -8.58 13.36
C LYS A 32 15.76 -8.28 12.58
N ILE A 33 15.49 -7.01 12.30
CA ILE A 33 14.29 -6.56 11.55
C ILE A 33 14.50 -6.77 10.05
N TYR A 34 15.67 -6.37 9.54
CA TYR A 34 16.12 -6.61 8.17
C TYR A 34 16.62 -8.06 8.00
N ASN A 35 15.72 -9.02 8.19
CA ASN A 35 15.99 -10.45 8.05
C ASN A 35 14.76 -11.17 7.48
N TRP A 36 14.98 -12.14 6.60
CA TRP A 36 13.94 -13.00 6.03
C TRP A 36 13.04 -13.64 7.06
N GLN A 37 13.57 -14.12 8.18
CA GLN A 37 12.78 -14.71 9.26
C GLN A 37 11.77 -13.71 9.80
N TYR A 38 12.20 -12.49 10.10
CA TYR A 38 11.32 -11.44 10.62
C TYR A 38 10.26 -11.03 9.61
N ILE A 39 10.65 -10.82 8.34
CA ILE A 39 9.72 -10.47 7.26
C ILE A 39 8.74 -11.61 6.94
N ASN A 40 9.19 -12.86 6.96
CA ASN A 40 8.32 -14.02 6.74
C ASN A 40 7.36 -14.25 7.91
N CYS A 41 7.76 -13.92 9.15
CA CYS A 41 6.82 -13.92 10.27
C CYS A 41 5.70 -12.91 10.07
N ILE A 42 6.02 -11.69 9.60
CA ILE A 42 5.00 -10.69 9.26
C ILE A 42 4.09 -11.21 8.14
N ASP A 43 4.67 -11.74 7.06
CA ASP A 43 3.93 -12.29 5.91
C ASP A 43 2.99 -13.44 6.31
N LEU A 44 3.43 -14.31 7.23
CA LEU A 44 2.58 -15.35 7.80
C LEU A 44 1.35 -14.77 8.51
N TRP A 45 1.54 -13.74 9.35
CA TRP A 45 0.43 -13.07 10.02
C TRP A 45 -0.49 -12.37 9.03
N VAL A 46 0.06 -11.74 7.99
CA VAL A 46 -0.71 -11.13 6.92
C VAL A 46 -1.61 -12.16 6.25
N LYS A 47 -1.07 -13.31 5.86
CA LYS A 47 -1.83 -14.40 5.24
C LYS A 47 -2.89 -14.98 6.18
N LEU A 48 -2.54 -15.22 7.44
CA LEU A 48 -3.48 -15.74 8.44
C LEU A 48 -4.63 -14.77 8.66
N ILE A 49 -4.34 -13.49 8.90
CA ILE A 49 -5.37 -12.46 9.09
C ILE A 49 -6.21 -12.36 7.82
N SER A 50 -5.61 -12.27 6.65
CA SER A 50 -6.35 -12.12 5.38
C SER A 50 -7.32 -13.26 5.12
N ALA A 51 -6.98 -14.48 5.50
CA ALA A 51 -7.82 -15.66 5.30
C ALA A 51 -8.93 -15.83 6.36
N ASN A 52 -8.85 -15.12 7.49
CA ASN A 52 -9.67 -15.42 8.68
C ASN A 52 -10.38 -14.19 9.27
N ILE A 53 -10.07 -12.97 8.81
CA ILE A 53 -10.59 -11.70 9.37
C ILE A 53 -12.11 -11.57 9.25
N ARG A 54 -12.75 -12.33 8.34
CA ARG A 54 -14.21 -12.35 8.16
C ARG A 54 -14.93 -13.22 9.19
N ASP A 55 -14.29 -14.30 9.62
CA ASP A 55 -14.90 -15.33 10.49
C ASP A 55 -14.50 -15.16 11.97
N HIS A 56 -13.48 -14.36 12.24
CA HIS A 56 -12.85 -14.24 13.55
C HIS A 56 -12.52 -12.80 13.91
N ASP A 57 -12.59 -12.48 15.21
CA ASP A 57 -12.20 -11.17 15.74
C ASP A 57 -10.67 -11.01 15.77
N LEU A 58 -10.11 -10.67 14.62
CA LEU A 58 -8.67 -10.43 14.42
C LEU A 58 -8.36 -8.95 14.19
N GLN A 59 -9.34 -8.05 14.39
CA GLN A 59 -9.16 -6.60 14.18
C GLN A 59 -7.99 -6.01 14.99
N PRO A 60 -7.79 -6.35 16.28
CA PRO A 60 -6.63 -5.86 17.03
C PRO A 60 -5.29 -6.29 16.41
N PHE A 61 -5.23 -7.50 15.86
CA PHE A 61 -4.04 -8.03 15.20
C PHE A 61 -3.81 -7.39 13.84
N LEU A 62 -4.88 -7.13 13.07
CA LEU A 62 -4.84 -6.39 11.81
C LEU A 62 -4.14 -5.04 12.00
N TYR A 63 -4.64 -4.20 12.91
CA TYR A 63 -4.08 -2.87 13.14
C TYR A 63 -2.64 -2.92 13.67
N THR A 64 -2.34 -3.88 14.55
CA THR A 64 -0.97 -4.06 15.06
C THR A 64 -0.01 -4.45 13.94
N ILE A 65 -0.41 -5.35 13.04
CA ILE A 65 0.42 -5.78 11.91
C ILE A 65 0.59 -4.64 10.90
N ILE A 66 -0.46 -3.85 10.60
CA ILE A 66 -0.35 -2.66 9.76
C ILE A 66 0.69 -1.69 10.32
N GLN A 67 0.63 -1.40 11.62
CA GLN A 67 1.62 -0.56 12.30
C GLN A 67 3.04 -1.13 12.22
N VAL A 68 3.19 -2.45 12.38
CA VAL A 68 4.49 -3.12 12.26
C VAL A 68 5.04 -2.97 10.84
N ILE A 69 4.23 -3.20 9.81
CA ILE A 69 4.65 -3.07 8.40
C ILE A 69 5.04 -1.62 8.08
N ASN A 70 4.20 -0.65 8.46
CA ASN A 70 4.50 0.77 8.26
C ASN A 70 5.80 1.18 8.97
N GLY A 71 5.99 0.75 10.22
CA GLY A 71 7.23 1.05 10.94
C GLY A 71 8.47 0.40 10.31
N VAL A 72 8.35 -0.78 9.68
CA VAL A 72 9.44 -1.36 8.89
C VAL A 72 9.77 -0.47 7.68
N VAL A 73 8.77 0.00 6.93
CA VAL A 73 8.98 0.91 5.80
C VAL A 73 9.67 2.20 6.25
N CYS A 74 9.21 2.82 7.34
CA CYS A 74 9.82 4.03 7.89
C CYS A 74 11.25 3.83 8.41
N LEU A 75 11.57 2.64 8.92
CA LEU A 75 12.90 2.33 9.46
C LEU A 75 13.96 2.17 8.35
N PHE A 76 13.54 1.79 7.15
CA PHE A 76 14.42 1.54 6.00
C PHE A 76 14.08 2.41 4.78
N PRO A 77 14.20 3.75 4.87
CA PRO A 77 13.75 4.66 3.81
C PRO A 77 14.67 4.67 2.58
N GLY A 78 15.91 4.17 2.71
CA GLY A 78 16.91 4.29 1.65
C GLY A 78 16.62 3.44 0.40
N PRO A 79 17.11 3.86 -0.79
CA PRO A 79 16.79 3.22 -2.07
C PRO A 79 17.24 1.76 -2.18
N ARG A 80 18.24 1.37 -1.39
CA ARG A 80 18.71 -0.03 -1.33
C ARG A 80 17.66 -0.98 -0.77
N TYR A 81 16.69 -0.49 -0.01
CA TYR A 81 15.63 -1.28 0.62
C TYR A 81 14.31 -1.20 -0.15
N LEU A 82 14.30 -0.69 -1.39
CA LEU A 82 13.12 -0.71 -2.25
C LEU A 82 12.50 -2.12 -2.41
N PRO A 83 13.26 -3.22 -2.52
CA PRO A 83 12.66 -4.56 -2.55
C PRO A 83 11.87 -4.91 -1.26
N LEU A 84 12.43 -4.59 -0.09
CA LEU A 84 11.73 -4.75 1.18
C LEU A 84 10.46 -3.89 1.23
N ARG A 85 10.51 -2.64 0.74
CA ARG A 85 9.36 -1.74 0.68
C ARG A 85 8.27 -2.28 -0.25
N LEU A 86 8.62 -2.83 -1.41
CA LEU A 86 7.67 -3.50 -2.30
C LEU A 86 6.93 -4.64 -1.59
N LYS A 87 7.66 -5.51 -0.88
CA LYS A 87 7.04 -6.59 -0.11
C LYS A 87 6.11 -6.07 1.00
N CYS A 88 6.47 -4.97 1.66
CA CYS A 88 5.60 -4.32 2.64
C CYS A 88 4.32 -3.76 2.00
N ILE A 89 4.43 -3.08 0.87
CA ILE A 89 3.32 -2.52 0.10
C ILE A 89 2.38 -3.66 -0.37
N GLN A 90 2.93 -4.78 -0.84
CA GLN A 90 2.17 -6.00 -1.18
C GLN A 90 1.34 -6.50 0.01
N MET A 91 1.98 -6.68 1.17
CA MET A 91 1.30 -7.13 2.40
C MET A 91 0.18 -6.16 2.84
N LEU A 92 0.40 -4.85 2.74
CA LEU A 92 -0.61 -3.84 3.06
C LEU A 92 -1.80 -3.89 2.09
N ASN A 93 -1.54 -4.02 0.78
CA ASN A 93 -2.61 -4.19 -0.20
C ASN A 93 -3.44 -5.45 0.07
N GLN A 94 -2.81 -6.56 0.46
CA GLN A 94 -3.49 -7.80 0.80
C GLN A 94 -4.39 -7.65 2.03
N LEU A 95 -3.89 -6.99 3.09
CA LEU A 95 -4.68 -6.69 4.28
C LEU A 95 -5.85 -5.77 3.96
N SER A 96 -5.63 -4.71 3.19
CA SER A 96 -6.68 -3.78 2.74
C SER A 96 -7.79 -4.52 1.97
N SER A 97 -7.39 -5.38 1.03
CA SER A 97 -8.34 -6.15 0.22
C SER A 97 -9.16 -7.16 1.01
N SER A 98 -8.58 -7.81 2.02
CA SER A 98 -9.25 -8.87 2.79
C SER A 98 -10.12 -8.33 3.91
N SER A 99 -9.70 -7.22 4.54
CA SER A 99 -10.40 -6.60 5.67
C SER A 99 -11.42 -5.54 5.28
N GLY A 100 -11.37 -5.01 4.05
CA GLY A 100 -12.18 -3.86 3.63
C GLY A 100 -11.77 -2.53 4.28
N VAL A 101 -10.70 -2.53 5.08
CA VAL A 101 -10.16 -1.33 5.74
C VAL A 101 -9.28 -0.56 4.78
N PHE A 102 -9.52 0.76 4.69
CA PHE A 102 -8.68 1.64 3.91
C PHE A 102 -7.27 1.76 4.50
N ILE A 103 -6.27 1.33 3.73
CA ILE A 103 -4.85 1.52 4.05
C ILE A 103 -4.23 2.43 2.97
N PRO A 104 -3.65 3.59 3.32
CA PRO A 104 -3.13 4.56 2.35
C PRO A 104 -1.79 4.10 1.75
N VAL A 105 -1.84 3.11 0.86
CA VAL A 105 -0.65 2.52 0.22
C VAL A 105 -0.05 3.46 -0.83
N SER A 106 -0.85 4.37 -1.40
CA SER A 106 -0.43 5.28 -2.46
C SER A 106 0.76 6.16 -2.08
N SER A 107 0.82 6.68 -0.86
CA SER A 107 1.96 7.49 -0.39
C SER A 107 3.27 6.70 -0.42
N LEU A 108 3.25 5.45 0.07
CA LEU A 108 4.43 4.58 0.13
C LEU A 108 4.99 4.25 -1.25
N VAL A 109 4.10 4.05 -2.24
CA VAL A 109 4.47 3.83 -3.64
C VAL A 109 5.11 5.09 -4.22
N LEU A 110 4.46 6.25 -4.05
CA LEU A 110 4.93 7.52 -4.62
C LEU A 110 6.30 7.91 -4.05
N ASP A 111 6.52 7.70 -2.75
CA ASP A 111 7.82 7.91 -2.10
C ASP A 111 8.89 6.94 -2.59
N ALA A 112 8.51 5.74 -3.04
CA ALA A 112 9.45 4.80 -3.66
C ALA A 112 9.83 5.24 -5.07
N LEU A 113 8.89 5.81 -5.84
CA LEU A 113 9.13 6.35 -7.18
C LEU A 113 10.08 7.56 -7.17
N GLU A 114 10.15 8.34 -6.09
CA GLU A 114 11.06 9.48 -5.97
C GLU A 114 12.54 9.10 -6.14
N PHE A 115 12.91 7.88 -5.74
CA PHE A 115 14.27 7.36 -5.87
C PHE A 115 14.65 7.03 -7.32
N ILE A 116 13.69 7.00 -8.22
CA ILE A 116 13.86 6.62 -9.63
C ILE A 116 14.05 7.89 -10.48
N GLY A 117 15.00 7.84 -11.42
CA GLY A 117 15.33 8.97 -12.30
C GLY A 117 16.47 9.90 -11.85
N ASN A 118 17.13 9.64 -10.71
CA ASN A 118 18.24 10.48 -10.20
C ASN A 118 19.64 10.03 -10.65
N ASN A 119 19.78 8.97 -11.47
CA ASN A 119 21.07 8.38 -11.82
C ASN A 119 21.22 8.19 -13.32
N LYS A 120 22.43 8.45 -13.86
CA LYS A 120 22.82 7.96 -15.19
C LYS A 120 22.66 6.44 -15.22
N GLN A 121 21.93 5.94 -16.21
CA GLN A 121 21.61 4.52 -16.34
C GLN A 121 22.78 3.79 -16.98
N ASP A 122 23.25 2.74 -16.33
CA ASP A 122 24.27 1.84 -16.88
C ASP A 122 23.54 0.64 -17.53
N GLU A 123 23.87 0.32 -18.79
CA GLU A 123 23.27 -0.80 -19.52
C GLU A 123 23.88 -2.17 -19.15
N LYS A 124 25.06 -2.20 -18.53
CA LYS A 124 25.79 -3.46 -18.30
C LYS A 124 25.63 -3.98 -16.87
N LEU A 125 24.82 -5.04 -16.72
CA LEU A 125 25.26 -6.31 -16.14
C LEU A 125 24.24 -7.41 -16.49
N GLY A 126 24.67 -8.43 -17.23
CA GLY A 126 23.89 -9.64 -17.47
C GLY A 126 23.93 -10.55 -16.25
N LYS A 127 22.80 -10.65 -15.54
CA LYS A 127 22.42 -11.78 -14.69
C LYS A 127 20.95 -11.61 -14.32
N ASP A 128 20.15 -12.64 -14.60
CA ASP A 128 18.77 -12.72 -14.11
C ASP A 128 18.78 -12.58 -12.59
N PHE A 129 18.02 -11.62 -12.09
CA PHE A 129 17.93 -11.34 -10.66
C PHE A 129 16.50 -11.05 -10.30
N ASP A 130 15.99 -11.90 -9.43
CA ASP A 130 14.66 -11.77 -8.89
C ASP A 130 14.66 -10.75 -7.74
N VAL A 131 14.04 -9.59 -7.97
CA VAL A 131 13.86 -8.55 -6.95
C VAL A 131 13.07 -9.08 -5.76
N SER A 132 12.19 -10.08 -5.97
CA SER A 132 11.39 -10.69 -4.91
C SER A 132 12.21 -11.57 -3.96
N ALA A 133 13.38 -12.02 -4.39
CA ALA A 133 14.28 -12.89 -3.61
C ALA A 133 15.29 -12.11 -2.73
N VAL A 134 15.21 -10.78 -2.68
CA VAL A 134 16.08 -9.96 -1.84
C VAL A 134 15.31 -8.93 -1.00
N LEU A 135 15.86 -8.60 0.18
CA LEU A 135 15.36 -7.50 0.99
C LEU A 135 16.17 -6.20 0.78
N LYS A 136 17.41 -6.30 0.29
CA LYS A 136 18.31 -5.17 0.04
C LYS A 136 19.22 -5.45 -1.14
N VAL A 137 19.32 -4.47 -2.03
CA VAL A 137 20.24 -4.54 -3.16
C VAL A 137 21.61 -3.88 -2.85
N PRO A 138 22.69 -4.32 -3.50
CA PRO A 138 23.95 -3.58 -3.54
C PRO A 138 23.79 -2.21 -4.21
N LYS A 139 24.65 -1.23 -3.89
CA LYS A 139 24.52 0.15 -4.39
C LYS A 139 24.56 0.25 -5.92
N GLN A 140 25.37 -0.59 -6.58
CA GLN A 140 25.52 -0.61 -8.04
C GLN A 140 24.22 -0.94 -8.78
N TRP A 141 23.33 -1.73 -8.17
CA TRP A 141 22.06 -2.13 -8.77
C TRP A 141 21.10 -0.96 -8.97
N LEU A 142 21.20 0.07 -8.13
CA LEU A 142 20.33 1.24 -8.20
C LEU A 142 20.48 2.05 -9.51
N LYS A 143 21.57 1.82 -10.26
CA LYS A 143 21.85 2.46 -11.54
C LYS A 143 21.53 1.59 -12.75
N LEU A 144 21.26 0.31 -12.55
CA LEU A 144 20.96 -0.62 -13.62
C LEU A 144 19.58 -0.27 -14.20
N LYS A 145 19.53 -0.07 -15.52
CA LYS A 145 18.28 0.26 -16.23
C LYS A 145 17.20 -0.79 -15.98
N TYR A 146 17.50 -2.07 -16.19
CA TYR A 146 16.57 -3.17 -15.98
C TYR A 146 16.00 -3.19 -14.55
N PHE A 147 16.83 -2.96 -13.54
CA PHE A 147 16.37 -2.92 -12.14
C PHE A 147 15.40 -1.75 -11.89
N GLN A 148 15.68 -0.57 -12.44
CA GLN A 148 14.76 0.56 -12.35
C GLN A 148 13.45 0.28 -13.08
N GLU A 149 13.52 -0.37 -14.24
CA GLU A 149 12.34 -0.76 -15.02
C GLU A 149 11.45 -1.71 -14.24
N GLU A 150 12.01 -2.80 -13.72
CA GLU A 150 11.30 -3.79 -12.92
C GLU A 150 10.67 -3.18 -11.66
N LEU A 151 11.40 -2.30 -10.97
CA LEU A 151 10.89 -1.58 -9.80
C LEU A 151 9.69 -0.69 -10.14
N VAL A 152 9.76 0.11 -11.22
CA VAL A 152 8.65 0.98 -11.61
C VAL A 152 7.43 0.14 -11.98
N LEU A 153 7.62 -0.93 -12.75
CA LEU A 153 6.52 -1.82 -13.15
C LEU A 153 5.84 -2.44 -11.91
N SER A 154 6.64 -2.94 -10.96
CA SER A 154 6.15 -3.46 -9.68
C SER A 154 5.38 -2.41 -8.88
N LEU A 155 5.89 -1.17 -8.80
CA LEU A 155 5.23 -0.07 -8.08
C LEU A 155 3.90 0.34 -8.73
N ILE A 156 3.85 0.39 -10.06
CA ILE A 156 2.64 0.67 -10.85
C ILE A 156 1.61 -0.44 -10.62
N GLU A 157 2.03 -1.70 -10.63
CA GLU A 157 1.16 -2.84 -10.35
C GLU A 157 0.54 -2.73 -8.95
N LEU A 158 1.36 -2.46 -7.93
CA LEU A 158 0.86 -2.33 -6.55
C LEU A 158 -0.08 -1.14 -6.37
N LEU A 159 0.19 -0.03 -7.05
CA LEU A 159 -0.71 1.12 -7.02
C LEU A 159 -2.03 0.85 -7.77
N SER A 160 -1.96 0.08 -8.86
CA SER A 160 -3.15 -0.35 -9.59
C SER A 160 -4.02 -1.27 -8.75
N VAL A 161 -3.41 -2.21 -8.01
CA VAL A 161 -4.11 -3.05 -7.04
C VAL A 161 -4.78 -2.18 -5.97
N HIS A 162 -4.06 -1.20 -5.42
CA HIS A 162 -4.66 -0.27 -4.45
C HIS A 162 -5.88 0.45 -5.04
N PHE A 163 -5.75 1.08 -6.21
CA PHE A 163 -6.88 1.79 -6.82
C PHE A 163 -8.06 0.88 -7.19
N SER A 164 -7.80 -0.36 -7.60
CA SER A 164 -8.86 -1.32 -7.93
C SER A 164 -9.79 -1.64 -6.76
N GLN A 165 -9.26 -1.61 -5.53
CA GLN A 165 -10.05 -1.87 -4.32
C GLN A 165 -11.05 -0.76 -4.03
N TRP A 166 -10.72 0.47 -4.43
CA TRP A 166 -11.49 1.67 -4.15
C TRP A 166 -12.16 2.23 -5.39
N SER A 167 -12.10 1.53 -6.53
CA SER A 167 -12.42 2.09 -7.85
C SER A 167 -13.87 2.50 -8.03
N PHE A 168 -14.77 2.04 -7.17
CA PHE A 168 -16.19 2.41 -7.18
C PHE A 168 -16.63 3.16 -5.92
N HIS A 169 -15.70 3.45 -5.01
CA HIS A 169 -16.00 4.19 -3.81
C HIS A 169 -16.29 5.66 -4.14
N ILE A 170 -17.30 6.25 -3.50
CA ILE A 170 -17.72 7.65 -3.77
C ILE A 170 -16.58 8.67 -3.59
N SER A 171 -15.65 8.39 -2.67
CA SER A 171 -14.49 9.23 -2.39
C SER A 171 -13.29 9.00 -3.32
N PHE A 172 -13.37 8.08 -4.29
CA PHE A 172 -12.24 7.78 -5.18
C PHE A 172 -11.69 9.01 -5.93
N PRO A 173 -12.51 9.95 -6.45
CA PRO A 173 -11.99 11.20 -7.04
C PRO A 173 -11.04 11.96 -6.09
N ASP A 174 -11.43 12.10 -4.83
CA ASP A 174 -10.63 12.77 -3.80
C ASP A 174 -9.35 11.96 -3.48
N LEU A 175 -9.50 10.64 -3.36
CA LEU A 175 -8.43 9.69 -3.04
C LEU A 175 -7.34 9.63 -4.13
N ALA A 176 -7.74 9.73 -5.40
CA ALA A 176 -6.85 9.67 -6.56
C ALA A 176 -6.18 11.00 -6.88
N THR A 177 -6.66 12.13 -6.34
CA THR A 177 -6.19 13.48 -6.69
C THR A 177 -4.69 13.66 -6.44
N PHE A 178 -4.23 13.41 -5.20
CA PHE A 178 -2.80 13.58 -4.87
C PHE A 178 -1.90 12.57 -5.61
N PRO A 179 -2.24 11.27 -5.67
CA PRO A 179 -1.50 10.32 -6.48
C PRO A 179 -1.39 10.70 -7.97
N LEU A 180 -2.47 11.15 -8.61
CA LEU A 180 -2.46 11.58 -10.01
C LEU A 180 -1.50 12.75 -10.23
N MET A 181 -1.52 13.75 -9.35
CA MET A 181 -0.59 14.89 -9.40
C MET A 181 0.87 14.41 -9.32
N ARG A 182 1.18 13.52 -8.38
CA ARG A 182 2.54 13.00 -8.16
C ARG A 182 3.00 12.10 -9.31
N LEU A 183 2.11 11.28 -9.87
CA LEU A 183 2.39 10.45 -11.04
C LEU A 183 2.66 11.28 -12.29
N ARG A 184 1.92 12.38 -12.52
CA ARG A 184 2.18 13.31 -13.64
C ARG A 184 3.56 13.94 -13.53
N LYS A 185 3.92 14.45 -12.35
CA LYS A 185 5.27 14.96 -12.07
C LYS A 185 6.36 13.91 -12.27
N PHE A 186 6.11 12.67 -11.83
CA PHE A 186 7.04 11.56 -12.05
C PHE A 186 7.17 11.24 -13.55
N HIS A 187 6.07 11.19 -14.29
CA HIS A 187 6.06 10.96 -15.73
C HIS A 187 6.85 12.03 -16.50
N GLU A 188 6.77 13.29 -16.11
CA GLU A 188 7.57 14.38 -16.69
C GLU A 188 9.07 14.21 -16.41
N LYS A 189 9.43 13.70 -15.23
CA LYS A 189 10.82 13.49 -14.80
C LYS A 189 11.52 12.36 -15.57
N ILE A 190 10.81 11.27 -15.90
CA ILE A 190 11.40 10.10 -16.56
C ILE A 190 11.49 10.28 -18.07
N THR A 191 12.61 9.89 -18.68
CA THR A 191 12.84 10.00 -20.13
C THR A 191 12.73 8.67 -20.86
N ALA A 192 12.97 7.54 -20.17
CA ALA A 192 12.91 6.22 -20.76
C ALA A 192 11.47 5.83 -21.16
N GLU A 193 11.24 5.61 -22.45
CA GLU A 193 9.90 5.36 -22.98
C GLU A 193 9.30 4.03 -22.49
N SER A 194 10.15 3.04 -22.20
CA SER A 194 9.78 1.79 -21.53
C SER A 194 9.06 2.01 -20.20
N LEU A 195 9.38 3.09 -19.49
CA LEU A 195 8.78 3.49 -18.22
C LEU A 195 7.65 4.50 -18.39
N ARG A 196 7.80 5.45 -19.33
CA ARG A 196 6.79 6.49 -19.58
C ARG A 196 5.46 5.89 -19.98
N ARG A 197 5.46 4.90 -20.89
CA ARG A 197 4.22 4.29 -21.39
C ARG A 197 3.38 3.62 -20.29
N PRO A 198 3.93 2.72 -19.44
CA PRO A 198 3.17 2.16 -18.32
C PRO A 198 2.63 3.20 -17.34
N VAL A 199 3.44 4.21 -16.99
CA VAL A 199 3.02 5.29 -16.06
C VAL A 199 1.88 6.10 -16.67
N LYS A 200 2.01 6.52 -17.94
CA LYS A 200 0.98 7.25 -18.66
C LYS A 200 -0.31 6.46 -18.76
N ARG A 201 -0.21 5.17 -19.09
CA ARG A 201 -1.36 4.27 -19.12
C ARG A 201 -2.08 4.21 -17.77
N LEU A 202 -1.35 4.07 -16.66
CA LEU A 202 -1.96 4.10 -15.33
C LEU A 202 -2.68 5.43 -15.07
N ILE A 203 -2.03 6.56 -15.36
CA ILE A 203 -2.61 7.90 -15.19
C ILE A 203 -3.93 8.01 -15.96
N ASP A 204 -3.96 7.56 -17.21
CA ASP A 204 -5.14 7.66 -18.07
C ASP A 204 -6.29 6.78 -17.55
N GLN A 205 -6.00 5.57 -17.07
CA GLN A 205 -7.02 4.69 -16.49
C GLN A 205 -7.58 5.23 -15.17
N VAL A 206 -6.72 5.76 -14.30
CA VAL A 206 -7.15 6.37 -13.05
C VAL A 206 -7.99 7.62 -13.33
N GLN A 207 -7.56 8.49 -14.25
CA GLN A 207 -8.32 9.69 -14.63
C GLN A 207 -9.68 9.34 -15.22
N GLN A 208 -9.75 8.34 -16.11
CA GLN A 208 -11.02 7.88 -16.67
C GLN A 208 -12.00 7.42 -15.56
N ASN A 209 -11.49 6.74 -14.53
CA ASN A 209 -12.31 6.33 -13.40
C ASN A 209 -12.77 7.53 -12.55
N VAL A 210 -11.86 8.49 -12.30
CA VAL A 210 -12.20 9.76 -11.62
C VAL A 210 -13.34 10.48 -12.37
N ASP A 211 -13.22 10.65 -13.69
CA ASP A 211 -14.23 11.34 -14.49
C ASP A 211 -15.57 10.60 -14.51
N PHE A 212 -15.55 9.27 -14.56
CA PHE A 212 -16.74 8.43 -14.48
C PHE A 212 -17.47 8.61 -13.15
N LEU A 213 -16.75 8.51 -12.04
CA LEU A 213 -17.33 8.63 -10.71
C LEU A 213 -17.73 10.06 -10.38
N GLN A 214 -17.01 11.07 -10.85
CA GLN A 214 -17.37 12.46 -10.64
C GLN A 214 -18.73 12.75 -11.28
N LYS A 215 -18.96 12.34 -12.53
CA LYS A 215 -20.27 12.48 -13.18
C LYS A 215 -21.38 11.80 -12.39
N LYS A 216 -21.14 10.55 -11.94
CA LYS A 216 -22.11 9.82 -11.12
C LYS A 216 -22.38 10.49 -9.78
N ARG A 217 -21.37 11.10 -9.17
CA ARG A 217 -21.47 11.83 -7.90
C ARG A 217 -22.22 13.16 -8.08
N ASP A 218 -22.02 13.86 -9.19
CA ASP A 218 -22.72 15.10 -9.51
C ASP A 218 -24.22 14.86 -9.74
N ASP A 219 -24.57 13.70 -10.31
CA ASP A 219 -25.96 13.26 -10.51
C ASP A 219 -26.63 12.70 -9.23
N ALA A 220 -25.84 12.45 -8.18
CA ALA A 220 -26.32 11.79 -6.96
C ALA A 220 -26.97 12.79 -5.98
N ALA A 221 -28.29 12.73 -5.87
CA ALA A 221 -29.06 13.56 -4.94
C ALA A 221 -29.21 12.93 -3.54
N PHE A 222 -28.11 12.44 -2.94
CA PHE A 222 -28.16 11.88 -1.58
C PHE A 222 -27.20 12.57 -0.62
N SER A 223 -27.61 12.64 0.65
CA SER A 223 -26.78 13.20 1.73
C SER A 223 -25.57 12.30 2.00
N PRO A 224 -24.38 12.84 2.32
CA PRO A 224 -23.24 12.03 2.76
C PRO A 224 -23.50 11.16 4.00
N LYS A 225 -24.60 11.42 4.74
CA LYS A 225 -25.05 10.63 5.89
C LYS A 225 -25.92 9.43 5.52
N ASP A 226 -26.36 9.35 4.26
CA ASP A 226 -27.21 8.28 3.77
C ASP A 226 -26.36 7.10 3.29
N LEU A 227 -26.09 6.18 4.22
CA LEU A 227 -25.27 5.00 3.97
C LEU A 227 -25.90 4.03 2.95
N GLU A 228 -27.23 3.95 2.88
CA GLU A 228 -27.91 3.06 1.93
C GLU A 228 -27.76 3.56 0.50
N SER A 229 -27.89 4.88 0.31
CA SER A 229 -27.64 5.49 -1.00
C SER A 229 -26.17 5.36 -1.44
N ILE A 230 -25.21 5.47 -0.51
CA ILE A 230 -23.79 5.21 -0.80
C ILE A 230 -23.56 3.75 -1.23
N GLU A 231 -24.18 2.78 -0.56
CA GLU A 231 -24.09 1.36 -0.94
C GLU A 231 -24.65 1.11 -2.35
N SER A 232 -25.83 1.69 -2.64
CA SER A 232 -26.47 1.57 -3.96
C SER A 232 -25.61 2.15 -5.08
N PHE A 233 -24.90 3.26 -4.83
CA PHE A 233 -23.98 3.90 -5.75
C PHE A 233 -22.85 2.95 -6.18
N VAL A 234 -22.30 2.19 -5.23
CA VAL A 234 -21.23 1.23 -5.55
C VAL A 234 -21.76 0.07 -6.41
N GLN A 235 -22.98 -0.42 -6.12
CA GLN A 235 -23.60 -1.54 -6.84
C GLN A 235 -23.90 -1.23 -8.31
N ILE A 236 -24.27 0.02 -8.60
CA ILE A 236 -24.50 0.51 -9.97
C ILE A 236 -23.19 0.46 -10.78
N GLY A 237 -22.06 0.83 -10.18
CA GLY A 237 -20.74 0.82 -10.83
C GLY A 237 -20.22 -0.59 -11.15
N THR A 238 -20.44 -1.55 -10.24
CA THR A 238 -19.95 -2.94 -10.39
C THR A 238 -20.69 -3.73 -11.47
N SER A 239 -21.92 -3.34 -11.83
CA SER A 239 -22.73 -4.01 -12.86
C SER A 239 -22.28 -3.67 -14.29
N SER A 240 -21.52 -2.61 -14.47
CA SER A 240 -20.96 -2.13 -15.75
C SER A 240 -19.55 -2.68 -16.02
N GLY A 241 -19.40 -4.01 -16.04
CA GLY A 241 -18.11 -4.71 -16.21
C GLY A 241 -17.35 -4.45 -17.53
N ASN A 242 -17.92 -3.68 -18.46
CA ASN A 242 -17.32 -3.35 -19.76
C ASN A 242 -16.49 -2.06 -19.78
N LEU A 243 -16.30 -1.38 -18.63
CA LEU A 243 -15.52 -0.15 -18.56
C LEU A 243 -14.01 -0.43 -18.76
N PRO A 244 -13.29 0.37 -19.58
CA PRO A 244 -11.87 0.09 -19.87
C PRO A 244 -10.97 0.04 -18.62
N PHE A 245 -11.18 0.94 -17.64
CA PHE A 245 -10.43 0.94 -16.38
C PHE A 245 -10.69 -0.30 -15.52
N VAL A 246 -11.91 -0.85 -15.56
CA VAL A 246 -12.25 -2.10 -14.85
C VAL A 246 -11.48 -3.26 -15.46
N GLN A 247 -11.45 -3.35 -16.79
CA GLN A 247 -10.68 -4.37 -17.50
C GLN A 247 -9.18 -4.23 -17.24
N TYR A 248 -8.67 -3.00 -17.21
CA TYR A 248 -7.28 -2.72 -16.86
C TYR A 248 -6.95 -3.21 -15.46
N TYR A 249 -7.71 -2.82 -14.43
CA TYR A 249 -7.46 -3.28 -13.07
C TYR A 249 -7.57 -4.80 -12.95
N ALA A 250 -8.58 -5.42 -13.56
CA ALA A 250 -8.72 -6.87 -13.59
C ALA A 250 -7.51 -7.56 -14.26
N SER A 251 -6.95 -6.97 -15.31
CA SER A 251 -5.76 -7.49 -15.98
C SER A 251 -4.50 -7.42 -15.10
N VAL A 252 -4.38 -6.38 -14.28
CA VAL A 252 -3.26 -6.21 -13.36
C VAL A 252 -3.40 -7.18 -12.19
N VAL A 253 -4.56 -7.21 -11.52
CA VAL A 253 -4.82 -8.11 -10.38
C VAL A 253 -4.58 -9.57 -10.76
N ARG A 254 -4.99 -9.99 -11.96
CA ARG A 254 -4.75 -11.37 -12.46
C ARG A 254 -3.26 -11.70 -12.58
N LYS A 255 -2.39 -10.73 -12.89
CA LYS A 255 -0.94 -10.93 -12.94
C LYS A 255 -0.32 -10.97 -11.55
N SER A 256 -0.90 -10.26 -10.60
CA SER A 256 -0.41 -10.17 -9.22
C SER A 256 -0.73 -11.39 -8.35
N LEU A 257 -1.76 -12.18 -8.69
CA LEU A 257 -2.11 -13.41 -7.96
C LEU A 257 -1.19 -14.57 -8.37
N PRO A 258 -0.64 -15.34 -7.40
CA PRO A 258 -0.04 -16.64 -7.68
C PRO A 258 -1.08 -17.56 -8.33
N GLN A 259 -0.72 -18.21 -9.44
CA GLN A 259 -1.59 -19.19 -10.12
C GLN A 259 -1.97 -20.30 -9.13
N GLY A 260 -3.21 -20.28 -8.61
CA GLY A 260 -3.68 -21.29 -7.65
C GLY A 260 -4.94 -20.98 -6.83
N VAL A 261 -5.53 -19.78 -6.90
CA VAL A 261 -6.77 -19.46 -6.15
C VAL A 261 -8.01 -19.53 -7.08
N PRO A 262 -9.03 -20.36 -6.77
CA PRO A 262 -10.26 -20.48 -7.59
C PRO A 262 -11.09 -19.19 -7.64
N GLN A 263 -11.71 -18.95 -8.79
CA GLN A 263 -12.13 -17.62 -9.25
C GLN A 263 -13.61 -17.24 -9.05
N LYS A 264 -14.31 -17.76 -8.02
CA LYS A 264 -15.77 -17.53 -7.91
C LYS A 264 -16.23 -16.40 -7.00
N GLU A 265 -15.36 -15.76 -6.23
CA GLU A 265 -15.80 -14.86 -5.14
C GLU A 265 -15.43 -13.37 -5.30
N SER A 266 -14.56 -12.99 -6.25
CA SER A 266 -13.97 -11.63 -6.26
C SER A 266 -14.96 -10.48 -6.52
N THR A 267 -16.10 -10.72 -7.17
CA THR A 267 -17.11 -9.67 -7.44
C THR A 267 -18.14 -9.56 -6.32
N GLN A 268 -18.41 -10.66 -5.60
CA GLN A 268 -19.30 -10.65 -4.44
C GLN A 268 -18.57 -10.20 -3.16
N GLU A 269 -17.27 -10.46 -3.04
CA GLU A 269 -16.47 -10.04 -1.89
C GLU A 269 -16.23 -8.53 -1.80
N GLN A 270 -16.20 -7.81 -2.93
CA GLN A 270 -16.18 -6.35 -2.94
C GLN A 270 -17.49 -5.76 -2.37
N ILE A 271 -18.63 -6.42 -2.62
CA ILE A 271 -19.94 -6.05 -2.08
C ILE A 271 -20.02 -6.35 -0.58
N VAL A 272 -19.38 -7.43 -0.10
CA VAL A 272 -19.30 -7.78 1.32
C VAL A 272 -18.40 -6.80 2.09
N SER A 273 -17.29 -6.36 1.50
CA SER A 273 -16.37 -5.38 2.12
C SER A 273 -17.02 -4.02 2.39
N ILE A 274 -18.01 -3.64 1.58
CA ILE A 274 -18.76 -2.38 1.75
C ILE A 274 -19.83 -2.53 2.84
N LYS A 275 -20.54 -3.66 2.89
CA LYS A 275 -21.50 -3.95 3.96
C LYS A 275 -20.86 -3.98 5.36
N GLN A 276 -19.57 -4.31 5.46
CA GLN A 276 -18.84 -4.41 6.73
C GLN A 276 -18.12 -3.12 7.17
N GLN A 277 -17.91 -2.14 6.26
CA GLN A 277 -17.51 -0.78 6.67
C GLN A 277 -18.54 -0.15 7.62
N LYS A 278 -19.81 -0.57 7.50
CA LYS A 278 -20.91 -0.23 8.40
C LYS A 278 -20.68 -0.70 9.84
N GLU A 279 -20.18 -1.91 10.07
CA GLU A 279 -19.98 -2.46 11.43
C GLU A 279 -18.74 -1.91 12.16
N VAL A 280 -17.70 -1.54 11.40
CA VAL A 280 -16.46 -0.98 11.98
C VAL A 280 -16.62 0.51 12.30
N LEU A 281 -17.35 1.26 11.48
CA LEU A 281 -17.63 2.69 11.70
C LEU A 281 -18.62 2.91 12.86
N ASP A 282 -19.53 1.96 13.11
CA ASP A 282 -20.51 2.03 14.20
C ASP A 282 -19.91 1.67 15.58
N LYS A 283 -18.72 1.05 15.61
CA LYS A 283 -18.06 0.57 16.85
C LYS A 283 -16.78 1.31 17.24
N SER A 284 -16.28 2.25 16.43
CA SER A 284 -14.98 2.89 16.67
C SER A 284 -15.12 4.41 16.77
N PRO A 285 -14.79 5.05 17.91
CA PRO A 285 -14.64 6.51 17.92
C PRO A 285 -13.51 6.89 16.96
N ILE A 286 -13.77 7.89 16.12
CA ILE A 286 -12.79 8.48 15.21
C ILE A 286 -11.65 9.04 16.06
N VAL A 287 -10.54 8.31 16.17
CA VAL A 287 -9.30 8.84 16.75
C VAL A 287 -8.62 9.65 15.66
N ILE A 288 -8.88 10.95 15.64
CA ILE A 288 -8.03 11.93 14.96
C ILE A 288 -6.68 11.88 15.68
N VAL A 289 -5.67 11.32 15.03
CA VAL A 289 -4.29 11.46 15.51
C VAL A 289 -3.86 12.87 15.17
N ASP A 290 -4.03 13.79 16.12
CA ASP A 290 -3.52 15.16 16.02
C ASP A 290 -2.00 15.13 15.85
N GLU A 291 -1.55 15.50 14.65
CA GLU A 291 -0.16 15.80 14.36
C GLU A 291 0.15 17.24 14.80
N ALA A 292 0.21 17.47 16.11
CA ALA A 292 0.77 18.71 16.66
C ALA A 292 1.22 18.56 18.12
N SER A 293 2.51 18.30 18.33
CA SER A 293 3.21 18.94 19.46
C SER A 293 4.67 19.19 19.13
N SER A 294 4.97 20.48 19.13
CA SER A 294 6.24 21.17 18.95
C SER A 294 7.39 20.56 19.75
N ILE A 295 8.53 20.38 19.08
CA ILE A 295 9.84 20.36 19.72
C ILE A 295 10.49 21.70 19.36
N ASP A 296 10.20 22.74 20.14
CA ASP A 296 11.15 23.84 20.31
C ASP A 296 11.56 23.89 21.79
N GLY A 297 12.86 23.88 22.00
CA GLY A 297 13.46 23.55 23.28
C GLY A 297 14.96 23.36 23.17
N SER A 298 15.66 24.35 22.60
CA SER A 298 17.11 24.47 22.80
C SER A 298 17.47 25.80 23.45
N LYS A 299 17.38 25.82 24.78
CA LYS A 299 18.14 26.76 25.61
C LYS A 299 19.63 26.46 25.43
N ARG A 300 20.38 27.39 24.83
CA ARG A 300 21.82 27.52 25.08
C ARG A 300 22.09 28.84 25.78
N LYS A 301 22.40 28.72 27.08
CA LYS A 301 23.11 29.72 27.90
C LYS A 301 24.59 29.73 27.51
N LYS A 302 25.17 30.93 27.40
CA LYS A 302 26.57 31.39 27.67
C LYS A 302 26.96 32.44 26.60
N GLN A 303 27.62 33.56 26.86
CA GLN A 303 28.10 34.27 28.05
C GLN A 303 28.82 35.54 27.52
N ARG A 304 28.76 36.66 28.24
CA ARG A 304 29.73 37.80 28.23
C ARG A 304 30.05 38.51 26.90
N THR A 305 29.65 39.78 26.82
CA THR A 305 30.50 40.95 27.16
C THR A 305 29.61 42.11 27.54
#